data_AF-A0A554XET3-F1
#
_entry.id   AF-A0A554XET3-F1
#
_cell.length_a   1.000
_cell.length_b   1.000
_cell.length_c   1.000
_cell.angle_alpha   90.00
_cell.angle_beta   90.00
_cell.angle_gamma   90.00
#
_symmetry.space_group_name_H-M   'P 1'
#
loop_
_entity.id
_entity.type
_entity.pdbx_description
1 polymer ?
#
loop_
_entity_poly.entity_id
_entity_poly.type
_entity_poly.pdbx_seq_one_letter_code
_entity_poly.pdbx_strand_id
1 'polypeptide(L)'
;MTDNSPARAACQDHGTTHTTSRYRSEHQRDVVNRLKRIEGQVRALIEMVEAGRPCEDIAQQMSAARKAMDKAFFRMMACSVMESVAVSDDETLREVERSTRILEKYA
;
A
#
# COMPACT_ATOMS: atom_id res chain seq x y z
N MET A 1 36.66 -7.72 51.57
CA MET A 1 35.28 -8.04 52.02
C MET A 1 34.43 -6.83 51.69
N THR A 2 33.56 -6.78 50.70
CA THR A 2 33.02 -7.74 49.74
C THR A 2 32.62 -6.95 48.51
N ASP A 3 32.89 -7.55 47.36
CA ASP A 3 32.42 -7.24 46.02
C ASP A 3 30.89 -7.21 45.95
N ASN A 4 30.28 -6.30 45.19
CA ASN A 4 29.04 -6.57 44.47
C ASN A 4 28.70 -5.43 43.49
N SER A 5 29.24 -5.51 42.26
CA SER A 5 28.59 -4.88 41.10
C SER A 5 27.40 -5.76 40.65
N PRO A 6 26.36 -5.21 40.00
CA PRO A 6 26.41 -5.33 38.55
C PRO A 6 25.89 -4.12 37.77
N ALA A 7 26.57 -3.90 36.66
CA ALA A 7 26.07 -3.45 35.37
C ALA A 7 24.54 -3.37 35.21
N ARG A 8 24.08 -2.25 34.64
CA ARG A 8 23.13 -2.28 33.53
C ARG A 8 23.19 -0.98 32.74
N ALA A 9 23.80 -1.07 31.56
CA ALA A 9 23.77 -0.07 30.52
C ALA A 9 22.32 0.36 30.27
N ALA A 10 22.10 1.68 30.24
CA ALA A 10 20.88 2.26 29.72
C ALA A 10 20.77 1.91 28.24
N CYS A 11 19.91 0.94 27.90
CA CYS A 11 19.45 0.78 26.53
C CYS A 11 18.58 2.00 26.21
N GLN A 12 19.15 2.97 25.50
CA GLN A 12 18.45 4.14 25.00
C GLN A 12 17.56 3.72 23.82
N ASP A 13 16.27 3.94 24.01
CA ASP A 13 15.16 3.80 23.08
C ASP A 13 15.40 4.56 21.75
N HIS A 14 15.65 3.82 20.66
CA HIS A 14 15.80 4.32 19.28
C HIS A 14 15.05 3.41 18.27
N GLY A 15 13.89 2.84 18.64
CA GLY A 15 13.22 1.79 17.84
C GLY A 15 12.03 2.24 16.98
N THR A 16 11.29 3.26 17.40
CA THR A 16 9.90 3.45 16.92
C THR A 16 9.79 4.23 15.61
N THR A 17 10.68 5.19 15.35
CA THR A 17 10.60 6.10 14.18
C THR A 17 11.06 5.45 12.86
N HIS A 18 11.83 4.36 12.93
CA HIS A 18 12.43 3.73 11.75
C HIS A 18 11.47 2.79 11.01
N THR A 19 10.56 2.11 11.72
CA THR A 19 9.67 1.09 11.15
C THR A 19 8.56 1.70 10.28
N THR A 20 7.94 2.79 10.73
CA THR A 20 6.86 3.49 10.00
C THR A 20 7.37 4.13 8.70
N SER A 21 8.57 4.72 8.74
CA SER A 21 9.23 5.32 7.57
C SER A 21 9.54 4.28 6.48
N ARG A 22 10.04 3.10 6.88
CA ARG A 22 10.34 2.02 5.94
C ARG A 22 9.05 1.44 5.33
N TYR A 23 8.04 1.18 6.15
CA TYR A 23 6.73 0.69 5.73
C TYR A 23 6.11 1.62 4.66
N ARG A 24 6.10 2.93 4.92
CA ARG A 24 5.63 3.95 3.96
C ARG A 24 6.39 3.86 2.63
N SER A 25 7.72 3.76 2.68
CA SER A 25 8.54 3.73 1.47
C SER A 25 8.30 2.48 0.60
N GLU A 26 8.04 1.33 1.23
CA GLU A 26 7.76 0.06 0.55
C GLU A 26 6.36 0.11 -0.07
N HIS A 27 5.39 0.62 0.68
CA HIS A 27 4.02 0.76 0.22
C HIS A 27 3.87 1.77 -0.92
N GLN A 28 4.52 2.94 -0.82
CA GLN A 28 4.57 3.93 -1.88
C GLN A 28 5.18 3.35 -3.16
N ARG A 29 6.25 2.54 -3.05
CA ARG A 29 6.83 1.86 -4.22
C ARG A 29 5.86 0.88 -4.87
N ASP A 30 5.12 0.09 -4.10
CA ASP A 30 4.10 -0.82 -4.66
C ASP A 30 3.00 -0.04 -5.38
N VAL A 31 2.52 1.06 -4.79
CA VAL A 31 1.50 1.91 -5.41
C VAL A 31 2.01 2.54 -6.70
N VAL A 32 3.23 3.09 -6.71
CA VAL A 32 3.84 3.63 -7.95
C VAL A 32 3.91 2.56 -9.04
N ASN A 33 4.31 1.33 -8.70
CA ASN A 33 4.36 0.24 -9.67
C ASN A 33 2.97 -0.13 -10.21
N ARG A 34 1.91 0.00 -9.40
CA ARG A 34 0.52 -0.19 -9.84
C ARG A 34 0.07 0.92 -10.77
N LEU A 35 0.35 2.17 -10.42
CA LEU A 35 0.01 3.33 -11.23
C LEU A 35 0.69 3.27 -12.60
N LYS A 36 1.96 2.84 -12.68
CA LYS A 36 2.66 2.61 -13.96
C LYS A 36 1.97 1.55 -14.83
N ARG A 37 1.41 0.49 -14.24
CA ARG A 37 0.62 -0.50 -14.98
C ARG A 37 -0.69 0.10 -15.48
N ILE A 38 -1.38 0.87 -14.65
CA ILE A 38 -2.63 1.56 -15.01
C ILE A 38 -2.39 2.59 -16.11
N GLU A 39 -1.28 3.33 -16.05
CA GLU A 39 -0.84 4.25 -17.11
C GLU A 39 -0.75 3.53 -18.47
N GLY A 40 -0.15 2.33 -18.50
CA GLY A 40 -0.12 1.48 -19.69
C GLY A 40 -1.52 1.07 -20.18
N GLN A 41 -2.43 0.72 -19.26
CA GLN A 41 -3.82 0.42 -19.61
C GLN A 41 -4.55 1.63 -20.20
N VAL A 42 -4.34 2.83 -19.64
CA VAL A 42 -4.96 4.06 -20.14
C VAL A 42 -4.42 4.43 -21.52
N ARG A 43 -3.11 4.27 -21.77
CA ARG A 43 -2.55 4.43 -23.12
C ARG A 43 -3.19 3.48 -24.12
N ALA A 44 -3.30 2.20 -23.77
CA ALA A 44 -3.96 1.22 -24.64
C ALA A 44 -5.43 1.55 -24.89
N LEU A 45 -6.16 2.07 -23.90
CA LEU A 45 -7.54 2.53 -24.08
C LEU A 45 -7.65 3.68 -25.09
N ILE A 46 -6.73 4.65 -25.02
CA ILE A 46 -6.67 5.77 -25.99
C ILE A 46 -6.45 5.21 -27.40
N GLU A 47 -5.46 4.34 -27.57
CA GLU A 47 -5.17 3.69 -28.87
C GLU A 47 -6.37 2.91 -29.41
N MET A 48 -7.10 2.20 -28.54
CA MET A 48 -8.30 1.45 -28.95
C MET A 48 -9.42 2.39 -29.44
N VAL A 49 -9.62 3.53 -28.79
CA VAL A 49 -10.60 4.54 -29.19
C VAL A 49 -10.21 5.17 -30.53
N GLU A 50 -8.94 5.57 -30.68
CA GLU A 50 -8.41 6.16 -31.91
C GLU A 50 -8.46 5.18 -33.10
N ALA A 51 -8.23 3.89 -32.84
CA ALA A 51 -8.34 2.83 -33.83
C ALA A 51 -9.79 2.41 -34.15
N GLY A 52 -10.80 3.02 -33.51
CA GLY A 52 -12.22 2.73 -33.75
C GLY A 52 -12.63 1.31 -33.35
N ARG A 53 -12.02 0.74 -32.30
CA ARG A 53 -12.38 -0.58 -31.78
C ARG A 53 -13.85 -0.63 -31.31
N PRO A 54 -14.48 -1.81 -31.28
CA PRO A 54 -15.84 -1.96 -30.74
C PRO A 54 -15.98 -1.40 -29.33
N CYS A 55 -17.08 -0.70 -29.06
CA CYS A 55 -17.35 -0.10 -27.75
C CYS A 55 -17.35 -1.14 -26.61
N GLU A 56 -17.81 -2.36 -26.88
CA GLU A 56 -17.83 -3.45 -25.90
C GLU A 56 -16.41 -3.87 -25.48
N ASP A 57 -15.49 -4.00 -26.43
CA ASP A 57 -14.07 -4.30 -26.14
C ASP A 57 -13.43 -3.20 -25.31
N ILE A 58 -13.69 -1.94 -25.66
CA ILE A 58 -13.18 -0.77 -24.92
C ILE A 58 -13.74 -0.76 -23.50
N ALA A 59 -15.05 -0.98 -23.34
CA ALA A 59 -15.71 -1.05 -22.05
C ALA A 59 -15.14 -2.19 -21.17
N GLN A 60 -14.82 -3.34 -21.77
CA GLN A 60 -14.19 -4.44 -21.05
C GLN A 60 -12.79 -4.07 -20.54
N GLN A 61 -11.95 -3.45 -21.37
CA GLN A 61 -10.64 -2.98 -20.94
C GLN A 61 -10.72 -1.85 -19.90
N MET A 62 -11.71 -0.97 -20.05
CA MET A 62 -11.96 0.12 -19.10
C MET A 62 -12.39 -0.41 -17.73
N SER A 63 -13.19 -1.47 -17.70
CA SER A 63 -13.53 -2.20 -16.47
C SER A 63 -12.29 -2.77 -15.78
N ALA A 64 -11.37 -3.37 -16.56
CA ALA A 64 -10.11 -3.88 -16.03
C ALA A 64 -9.22 -2.75 -15.45
N ALA A 65 -9.17 -1.60 -16.12
CA ALA A 65 -8.44 -0.42 -15.63
C ALA A 65 -9.06 0.14 -14.34
N ARG A 66 -10.40 0.25 -14.27
CA ARG A 66 -11.11 0.66 -13.04
C ARG A 66 -10.79 -0.25 -11.86
N LYS A 67 -10.89 -1.57 -12.05
CA LYS A 67 -10.56 -2.56 -11.01
C LYS A 67 -9.10 -2.46 -10.55
N ALA A 68 -8.17 -2.19 -11.47
CA ALA A 68 -6.77 -1.97 -11.12
C ALA A 68 -6.59 -0.68 -10.31
N MET A 69 -7.29 0.39 -10.68
CA MET A 69 -7.29 1.66 -9.95
C MET A 69 -7.86 1.52 -8.54
N ASP A 70 -9.01 0.87 -8.39
CA ASP A 70 -9.65 0.65 -7.09
C ASP A 70 -8.72 -0.10 -6.12
N LYS A 71 -7.99 -1.12 -6.62
CA LYS A 71 -6.97 -1.82 -5.83
C LYS A 71 -5.78 -0.95 -5.42
N ALA A 72 -5.37 0.00 -6.26
CA ALA A 72 -4.32 0.95 -5.92
C ALA A 72 -4.82 1.97 -4.88
N PHE A 73 -6.07 2.41 -5.02
CA PHE A 73 -6.73 3.31 -4.08
C PHE A 73 -6.86 2.69 -2.68
N PHE A 74 -7.38 1.47 -2.57
CA PHE A 74 -7.51 0.80 -1.26
C PHE A 74 -6.17 0.58 -0.56
N ARG A 75 -5.12 0.26 -1.33
CA ARG A 75 -3.76 0.24 -0.78
C ARG A 75 -3.37 1.60 -0.22
N MET A 76 -3.50 2.68 -0.99
CA MET A 76 -3.11 4.01 -0.50
C MET A 76 -3.88 4.42 0.76
N MET A 77 -5.17 4.11 0.84
CA MET A 77 -5.98 4.36 2.03
C MET A 77 -5.47 3.59 3.25
N ALA A 78 -5.04 2.33 3.07
CA ALA A 78 -4.40 1.56 4.14
C ALA A 78 -3.19 2.30 4.73
N CYS A 79 -2.30 2.82 3.87
CA CYS A 79 -1.12 3.56 4.31
C CYS A 79 -1.48 4.82 5.10
N SER A 80 -2.50 5.55 4.67
CA SER A 80 -3.00 6.75 5.37
C SER A 80 -3.53 6.40 6.75
N VAL A 81 -4.33 5.33 6.85
CA VAL A 81 -4.83 4.83 8.15
C VAL A 81 -3.64 4.50 9.04
N MET A 82 -2.71 3.67 8.59
CA MET A 82 -1.52 3.26 9.37
C MET A 82 -0.63 4.43 9.80
N GLU A 83 -0.49 5.46 8.97
CA GLU A 83 0.22 6.69 9.31
C GLU A 83 -0.47 7.46 10.43
N SER A 84 -1.80 7.53 10.40
CA SER A 84 -2.61 8.27 11.37
C SER A 84 -2.68 7.62 12.75
N VAL A 85 -2.51 6.30 12.85
CA VAL A 85 -2.71 5.61 14.14
C VAL A 85 -1.46 5.62 15.03
N ALA A 86 -0.25 5.93 14.53
CA ALA A 86 1.00 5.86 15.30
C ALA A 86 1.15 4.55 16.11
N VAL A 87 0.70 3.43 15.54
CA VAL A 87 0.50 2.19 16.28
C VAL A 87 1.76 1.33 16.28
N SER A 88 2.26 1.06 17.49
CA SER A 88 3.26 0.03 17.83
C SER A 88 2.66 -1.37 18.00
N ASP A 89 1.40 -1.55 17.59
CA ASP A 89 0.59 -2.76 17.79
C ASP A 89 0.38 -3.51 16.46
N ASP A 90 1.10 -4.64 16.36
CA ASP A 90 1.08 -5.57 15.24
C ASP A 90 -0.33 -6.07 14.89
N GLU A 91 -1.24 -6.05 15.87
CA GLU A 91 -2.64 -6.48 15.68
C GLU A 91 -3.42 -5.51 14.79
N THR A 92 -3.26 -4.19 14.99
CA THR A 92 -3.95 -3.18 14.18
C THR A 92 -3.44 -3.18 12.73
N LEU A 93 -2.14 -3.39 12.54
CA LEU A 93 -1.55 -3.51 11.20
C LEU A 93 -2.20 -4.66 10.40
N ARG A 94 -2.36 -5.82 11.04
CA ARG A 94 -2.98 -7.00 10.43
C ARG A 94 -4.46 -6.79 10.13
N GLU A 95 -5.18 -6.06 10.97
CA GLU A 95 -6.59 -5.76 10.76
C GLU A 95 -6.81 -4.77 9.60
N VAL A 96 -5.99 -3.73 9.50
CA VAL A 96 -6.00 -2.81 8.36
C VAL A 96 -5.69 -3.56 7.07
N GLU A 97 -4.63 -4.38 7.05
CA GLU A 97 -4.28 -5.16 5.86
C GLU A 97 -5.39 -6.16 5.49
N ARG A 98 -6.02 -6.82 6.47
CA ARG A 98 -7.17 -7.69 6.25
C ARG A 98 -8.34 -6.93 5.63
N SER A 99 -8.65 -5.75 6.15
CA SER A 99 -9.72 -4.89 5.65
C SER A 99 -9.45 -4.44 4.21
N THR A 100 -8.22 -4.00 3.93
CA THR A 100 -7.78 -3.64 2.58
C THR A 100 -7.91 -4.80 1.60
N ARG A 101 -7.52 -6.02 1.98
CA ARG A 101 -7.68 -7.21 1.12
C ARG A 101 -9.14 -7.52 0.81
N ILE A 102 -10.05 -7.33 1.76
CA ILE A 102 -11.49 -7.52 1.52
C ILE A 102 -11.98 -6.50 0.49
N LEU A 103 -11.63 -5.22 0.66
CA LEU A 103 -11.99 -4.17 -0.30
C LEU A 103 -11.42 -4.47 -1.70
N GLU A 104 -10.17 -4.92 -1.80
CA GLU A 104 -9.54 -5.31 -3.07
C GLU A 104 -10.20 -6.50 -3.77
N LYS A 105 -10.87 -7.39 -3.03
CA LYS A 105 -11.55 -8.57 -3.59
C LYS A 105 -12.83 -8.18 -4.34
N TYR A 106 -13.53 -7.18 -3.83
CA TYR A 106 -14.82 -6.71 -4.36
C TYR A 106 -14.70 -5.45 -5.22
N ALA A 107 -13.48 -4.88 -5.32
CA ALA A 107 -13.04 -3.97 -6.37
C ALA A 107 -13.08 -4.63 -7.76
#